data_AF-A0A2N9NNB8-F1
#
_entry.id   AF-A0A2N9NNB8-F1
#
_cell.length_a   1.000
_cell.length_b   1.000
_cell.length_c   1.000
_cell.angle_alpha   90.00
_cell.angle_beta   90.00
_cell.angle_gamma   90.00
#
_symmetry.space_group_name_H-M   'P 1'
#
loop_
_entity.id
_entity.type
_entity.pdbx_description
1 polymer ?
#
loop_
_entity_poly.entity_id
_entity_poly.type
_entity_poly.pdbx_seq_one_letter_code
_entity_poly.pdbx_strand_id
1 'polypeptide(L)'
;MASKSIQVALPDELNGFVAREVKAGRYQNEGEVICEALRRLEAETANEVRRFEKAFGGGYERAETEEDVQRVESAVRAGRKR
;
A
#
# COMPACT_ATOMS: atom_id res chain seq x y z
N MET A 1 24.94 -5.82 8.81
CA MET A 1 23.74 -6.12 8.00
C MET A 1 24.19 -7.07 6.91
N ALA A 2 23.72 -8.32 6.91
CA ALA A 2 24.06 -9.25 5.84
C ALA A 2 23.31 -8.83 4.58
N SER A 3 24.04 -8.45 3.53
CA SER A 3 23.47 -8.22 2.20
C SER A 3 23.75 -9.43 1.31
N LYS A 4 22.76 -9.81 0.50
CA LYS A 4 22.90 -10.82 -0.54
C LYS A 4 22.76 -10.12 -1.89
N SER A 5 23.72 -10.34 -2.79
CA SER A 5 23.63 -9.82 -4.15
C SER A 5 22.55 -10.59 -4.93
N ILE A 6 21.75 -9.85 -5.67
CA ILE A 6 20.74 -10.37 -6.59
C ILE A 6 20.96 -9.72 -7.95
N GLN A 7 20.75 -10.47 -9.04
CA GLN A 7 20.72 -9.92 -10.39
C GLN A 7 19.27 -9.72 -10.81
N VAL A 8 18.95 -8.52 -11.27
CA VAL A 8 17.59 -8.13 -11.67
C VAL A 8 17.68 -7.39 -12.99
N ALA A 9 16.85 -7.77 -13.95
CA ALA A 9 16.68 -7.02 -15.19
C ALA A 9 15.54 -6.00 -14.98
N LEU A 10 15.84 -4.73 -15.25
CA LEU A 10 14.87 -3.65 -15.22
C LEU A 10 14.54 -3.21 -16.65
N PRO A 11 13.27 -2.83 -16.93
CA PRO A 11 12.92 -2.11 -18.15
C PRO A 11 13.77 -0.85 -18.32
N ASP A 12 14.03 -0.46 -19.57
CA ASP A 12 14.89 0.69 -19.91
C ASP A 12 14.44 2.00 -19.22
N GLU A 13 13.13 2.18 -19.09
CA GLU A 13 12.51 3.33 -18.42
C GLU A 13 12.94 3.43 -16.94
N LEU A 14 12.95 2.29 -16.24
CA LEU A 14 13.33 2.22 -14.83
C LEU A 14 14.84 2.31 -14.66
N ASN A 15 15.63 1.72 -15.57
CA ASN A 15 17.08 1.95 -15.61
C ASN A 15 17.41 3.43 -15.77
N GLY A 16 16.73 4.11 -16.69
CA GLY A 16 16.87 5.55 -16.87
C GLY A 16 16.49 6.35 -15.63
N PHE A 17 15.47 5.93 -14.90
CA PHE A 17 15.09 6.55 -13.62
C PHE A 17 16.17 6.37 -12.55
N VAL A 18 16.63 5.15 -12.32
CA VAL A 18 17.67 4.85 -11.32
C VAL A 18 18.96 5.61 -11.62
N ALA A 19 19.39 5.64 -12.88
CA ALA A 19 20.57 6.39 -13.30
C ALA A 19 20.43 7.91 -13.04
N ARG A 20 19.24 8.49 -13.24
CA ARG A 20 18.98 9.90 -12.92
C ARG A 20 19.04 10.19 -11.42
N GLU A 21 18.52 9.29 -10.59
CA GLU A 21 18.53 9.42 -9.13
C GLU A 21 19.95 9.39 -8.56
N VAL A 22 20.79 8.49 -9.06
CA VAL A 22 22.22 8.44 -8.70
C VAL A 22 22.96 9.67 -9.23
N LYS A 23 22.74 10.07 -10.49
CA LYS A 23 23.38 11.26 -11.08
C LYS A 23 23.01 12.55 -10.35
N ALA A 24 21.80 12.64 -9.80
CA ALA A 24 21.35 13.76 -8.98
C ALA A 24 22.04 13.81 -7.60
N GLY A 25 22.85 12.81 -7.25
CA GLY A 25 23.54 12.71 -5.96
C GLY A 25 22.61 12.39 -4.78
N ARG A 26 21.36 12.01 -5.05
CA ARG A 26 20.39 11.64 -4.01
C ARG A 26 20.68 10.26 -3.41
N TYR A 27 21.36 9.40 -4.17
CA TYR A 27 21.74 8.05 -3.79
C TYR A 27 23.17 7.76 -4.24
N GLN A 28 23.90 6.93 -3.49
CA GLN A 28 25.30 6.60 -3.77
C GLN A 28 25.43 5.56 -4.90
N ASN A 29 24.45 4.69 -5.06
CA ASN A 29 24.46 3.60 -6.04
C ASN A 29 23.04 3.16 -6.43
N GLU A 30 22.91 2.38 -7.50
CA GLU A 30 21.61 1.87 -7.96
C GLU A 30 20.93 1.00 -6.92
N GLY A 31 21.72 0.22 -6.17
CA GLY A 31 21.23 -0.66 -5.12
C GLY A 31 20.49 0.08 -4.02
N GLU A 32 20.94 1.27 -3.64
CA GLU A 32 20.27 2.12 -2.64
C GLU A 32 18.91 2.61 -3.14
N VAL A 33 18.84 3.03 -4.41
CA VAL A 33 17.58 3.45 -5.04
C VAL A 33 16.57 2.30 -5.01
N ILE A 34 17.02 1.10 -5.42
CA ILE A 34 16.18 -0.10 -5.48
C ILE A 34 15.76 -0.54 -4.08
N CYS A 35 16.67 -0.57 -3.11
CA CYS A 35 16.36 -0.95 -1.73
C CYS A 35 15.35 0.03 -1.10
N GLU A 36 15.51 1.32 -1.34
CA GLU A 36 14.59 2.34 -0.83
C GLU A 36 13.21 2.23 -1.47
N ALA A 37 13.14 1.99 -2.80
CA ALA A 37 11.88 1.74 -3.49
C ALA A 37 11.14 0.52 -2.92
N LEU A 38 11.87 -0.58 -2.68
CA LEU A 38 11.29 -1.80 -2.10
C LEU A 38 10.80 -1.59 -0.65
N ARG A 39 11.54 -0.82 0.17
CA ARG A 39 11.09 -0.48 1.54
C ARG A 39 9.79 0.32 1.52
N ARG A 40 9.66 1.28 0.59
CA ARG A 40 8.43 2.07 0.45
C ARG A 40 7.27 1.18 0.03
N LEU A 41 7.49 0.30 -0.95
CA LEU A 41 6.49 -0.66 -1.40
C LEU A 41 6.04 -1.60 -0.26
N GLU A 42 6.98 -2.11 0.53
CA GLU A 42 6.66 -2.94 1.70
C GLU A 42 5.81 -2.18 2.72
N ALA A 43 6.20 -0.94 3.04
CA ALA A 43 5.46 -0.09 3.97
C ALA A 43 4.05 0.27 3.45
N GLU A 44 3.92 0.60 2.17
CA GLU A 44 2.64 0.88 1.52
C GLU A 44 1.73 -0.35 1.56
N THR A 45 2.24 -1.51 1.14
CA THR A 45 1.50 -2.78 1.16
C THR A 45 1.03 -3.14 2.57
N ALA A 46 1.91 -3.01 3.57
CA ALA A 46 1.56 -3.28 4.96
C ALA A 46 0.48 -2.32 5.48
N ASN A 47 0.52 -1.05 5.07
CA ASN A 47 -0.49 -0.06 5.44
C ASN A 47 -1.82 -0.31 4.74
N GLU A 48 -1.81 -0.71 3.47
CA GLU A 48 -3.03 -1.09 2.75
C GLU A 48 -3.70 -2.30 3.40
N VAL A 49 -2.95 -3.37 3.65
CA VAL A 49 -3.47 -4.56 4.33
C VAL A 49 -4.07 -4.19 5.69
N ARG A 50 -3.36 -3.39 6.51
CA ARG A 50 -3.90 -2.92 7.80
C ARG A 50 -5.16 -2.07 7.65
N ARG A 51 -5.27 -1.25 6.61
CA ARG A 51 -6.49 -0.46 6.34
C ARG A 51 -7.65 -1.37 5.97
N PHE A 52 -7.41 -2.38 5.13
CA PHE A 52 -8.39 -3.39 4.81
C PHE A 52 -8.80 -4.18 6.06
N GLU A 53 -7.86 -4.72 6.82
CA GLU A 53 -8.13 -5.43 8.07
C GLU A 53 -8.89 -4.56 9.08
N LYS A 54 -8.58 -3.26 9.19
CA LYS A 54 -9.33 -2.35 10.07
C LYS A 54 -10.75 -2.07 9.56
N ALA A 55 -10.92 -1.92 8.25
CA ALA A 55 -12.22 -1.65 7.65
C ALA A 55 -13.15 -2.88 7.70
N PHE A 56 -12.59 -4.07 7.56
CA PHE A 56 -13.33 -5.34 7.45
C PHE A 56 -13.23 -6.24 8.68
N GLY A 57 -12.33 -5.95 9.63
CA GLY A 57 -12.15 -6.74 10.86
C GLY A 57 -13.29 -6.63 11.87
N GLY A 58 -14.27 -5.75 11.61
CA GLY A 58 -15.56 -5.71 12.30
C GLY A 58 -16.71 -6.32 11.49
N GLY A 59 -16.44 -6.83 10.28
CA GLY A 59 -17.40 -7.60 9.50
C GLY A 59 -17.70 -8.89 10.23
N TYR A 60 -18.92 -9.05 10.71
CA TYR A 60 -19.32 -10.26 11.42
C TYR A 60 -19.16 -11.47 10.48
N GLU A 61 -18.60 -12.59 10.97
CA GLU A 61 -18.64 -13.90 10.28
C GLU A 61 -20.06 -14.50 10.29
N ARG A 62 -21.08 -13.68 10.03
CA ARG A 62 -22.48 -14.10 9.92
C ARG A 62 -23.09 -13.43 8.70
N ALA A 63 -24.06 -14.10 8.08
CA ALA A 63 -24.81 -13.49 6.99
C ALA A 63 -25.44 -12.16 7.44
N GLU A 64 -25.28 -11.12 6.63
CA GLU A 64 -25.99 -9.86 6.83
C GLU A 64 -27.50 -10.13 6.72
N THR A 65 -28.26 -9.62 7.69
CA THR A 65 -29.71 -9.78 7.72
C THR A 65 -30.40 -8.54 7.16
N GLU A 66 -31.65 -8.69 6.70
CA GLU A 66 -32.49 -7.56 6.24
C GLU A 66 -32.57 -6.43 7.30
N GLU A 67 -32.54 -6.79 8.57
CA GLU A 67 -32.55 -5.86 9.71
C GLU A 67 -31.26 -5.04 9.82
N ASP A 68 -30.11 -5.62 9.45
CA ASP A 68 -28.83 -4.90 9.41
C ASP A 68 -28.84 -3.84 8.28
N VAL A 69 -29.42 -4.20 7.12
CA VAL A 69 -29.60 -3.27 5.99
C VAL A 69 -30.51 -2.10 6.39
N GLN A 70 -31.67 -2.38 6.99
CA GLN A 70 -32.60 -1.33 7.45
C GLN A 70 -31.98 -0.41 8.50
N ARG A 71 -31.11 -0.94 9.38
CA ARG A 71 -30.37 -0.16 10.37
C ARG A 71 -29.39 0.81 9.71
N VAL A 72 -28.65 0.36 8.70
CA VAL A 72 -27.72 1.23 7.96
C VAL A 72 -28.48 2.30 7.17
N GLU A 73 -29.57 1.94 6.48
CA GLU A 73 -30.37 2.88 5.71
C GLU A 73 -30.97 4.00 6.58
N SER A 74 -31.48 3.66 7.76
CA SER A 74 -32.03 4.63 8.71
C SER A 74 -30.96 5.58 9.25
N ALA A 75 -29.76 5.08 9.57
CA ALA A 75 -28.64 5.89 9.99
C ALA A 75 -28.15 6.86 8.89
N VAL A 76 -28.05 6.40 7.64
CA VAL A 76 -27.68 7.24 6.48
C VAL A 76 -28.72 8.33 6.25
N ARG A 77 -30.02 8.00 6.31
CA ARG A 77 -31.10 8.99 6.17
C ARG A 77 -31.09 10.04 7.29
N ALA A 78 -30.76 9.64 8.53
CA ALA A 78 -30.66 10.56 9.65
C ALA A 78 -29.45 11.50 9.52
N GLY A 79 -28.31 11.01 9.04
CA GLY A 79 -27.11 11.83 8.78
C GLY A 79 -27.29 12.82 7.62
N ARG A 80 -28.06 12.45 6.60
CA ARG A 80 -28.33 13.28 5.42
C ARG A 80 -29.34 14.42 5.65
N LYS A 81 -30.03 14.40 6.80
CA LYS A 81 -30.95 15.47 7.23
C LYS A 81 -30.25 16.59 8.00
N ARG A 82 -28.95 16.49 8.26
CA ARG A 82 -28.13 17.54 8.88
C ARG A 82 -27.43 18.40 7.82
#